data_AF-A0A147FB97-F1
#
_entry.id   AF-A0A147FB97-F1
#
_cell.length_a   1.000
_cell.length_b   1.000
_cell.length_c   1.000
_cell.angle_alpha   90.00
_cell.angle_beta   90.00
_cell.angle_gamma   90.00
#
_symmetry.space_group_name_H-M   'P 1'
#
loop_
_entity.id
_entity.type
_entity.pdbx_description
1 polymer ?
#
loop_
_entity_poly.entity_id
_entity_poly.type
_entity_poly.pdbx_seq_one_letter_code
_entity_poly.pdbx_strand_id
1 'polypeptide(L)' 'MAPIEIPWTRIDMDLYEVARDGYIVGYVEVVGSVFVALGGTRYDRAVEVAQHLTFHAAVDAVLRRSA' A
#
# COMPACT_ATOMS: atom_id res chain seq x y z
N MET A 1 -0.81 23.54 -12.33
CA MET A 1 -0.27 22.67 -11.27
C MET A 1 -1.07 21.38 -11.34
N ALA A 2 -0.44 20.25 -11.68
CA ALA A 2 -1.13 18.97 -11.60
C ALA A 2 -1.48 18.70 -10.12
N PRO A 3 -2.63 18.08 -9.81
CA PRO A 3 -2.94 17.69 -8.44
C PRO A 3 -1.83 16.79 -7.91
N ILE A 4 -1.43 16.97 -6.65
CA ILE A 4 -0.58 16.00 -5.96
C ILE A 4 -1.47 14.76 -5.77
N GLU A 5 -1.21 13.72 -6.55
CA GLU A 5 -1.91 12.44 -6.40
C GLU A 5 -1.38 11.76 -5.14
N ILE A 6 -2.28 11.46 -4.21
CA ILE A 6 -1.94 10.67 -3.04
C ILE A 6 -1.87 9.21 -3.52
N PRO A 7 -0.74 8.50 -3.35
CA PRO A 7 -0.54 7.18 -3.94
C PRO A 7 -1.31 6.07 -3.23
N TRP A 8 -2.30 6.41 -2.40
CA TRP A 8 -3.09 5.47 -1.64
C TRP A 8 -4.52 5.93 -1.46
N THR A 9 -5.43 4.97 -1.39
CA THR A 9 -6.85 5.17 -1.09
C THR A 9 -7.25 4.22 0.02
N ARG A 10 -7.93 4.72 1.06
CA ARG A 10 -8.48 3.86 2.12
C ARG A 10 -9.74 3.17 1.58
N ILE A 11 -9.77 1.84 1.57
CA ILE A 11 -10.88 1.05 1.05
C ILE A 11 -11.65 0.28 2.13
N ASP A 12 -11.05 0.11 3.30
CA ASP A 12 -11.69 -0.43 4.50
C ASP A 12 -11.13 0.25 5.76
N MET A 13 -11.64 -0.11 6.94
CA MET A 13 -11.18 0.39 8.23
C MET A 13 -9.67 0.20 8.40
N ASP A 14 -9.14 -0.98 8.03
CA ASP A 14 -7.74 -1.33 8.24
C ASP A 14 -7.00 -1.59 6.93
N LEU A 15 -7.58 -1.23 5.77
CA LEU A 15 -7.04 -1.57 4.46
C LEU A 15 -6.97 -0.37 3.52
N TYR A 16 -5.79 -0.23 2.91
CA TYR A 16 -5.47 0.83 1.95
C TYR A 16 -4.95 0.22 0.66
N GLU A 17 -5.50 0.64 -0.47
CA GLU A 17 -4.95 0.38 -1.79
C GLU A 17 -3.82 1.36 -2.07
N VAL A 18 -2.73 0.86 -2.64
CA VAL A 18 -1.62 1.69 -3.14
C VAL A 18 -1.67 1.66 -4.66
N ALA A 19 -1.75 2.83 -5.27
CA ALA A 19 -1.84 3.00 -6.71
C ALA A 19 -0.68 3.83 -7.25
N ARG A 20 -0.23 3.47 -8.45
CA ARG A 20 0.77 4.20 -9.22
C ARG A 20 0.30 4.28 -10.67
N ASP A 21 0.31 5.48 -11.22
CA ASP A 21 -0.10 5.75 -12.60
C ASP A 21 -1.51 5.19 -12.92
N GLY A 22 -2.42 5.25 -11.94
CA GLY A 22 -3.79 4.72 -12.05
C GLY A 22 -3.93 3.20 -11.89
N TYR A 23 -2.85 2.47 -11.61
CA TYR A 23 -2.87 1.02 -11.40
C TYR A 23 -2.61 0.66 -9.94
N ILE A 24 -3.41 -0.28 -9.40
CA ILE A 24 -3.16 -0.85 -8.08
C ILE A 24 -1.90 -1.71 -8.15
N VAL A 25 -0.94 -1.41 -7.29
CA VAL A 25 0.35 -2.10 -7.21
C VAL A 25 0.55 -2.87 -5.91
N GLY A 26 -0.33 -2.63 -4.93
CA GLY A 26 -0.33 -3.34 -3.66
C GLY A 26 -1.26 -2.71 -2.65
N TYR A 27 -1.08 -3.12 -1.39
CA TYR A 27 -1.95 -2.75 -0.30
C TYR A 27 -1.14 -2.48 0.96
N VAL A 28 -1.71 -1.68 1.87
CA VAL A 28 -1.23 -1.55 3.24
C VAL A 28 -2.36 -1.98 4.17
N GLU A 29 -2.11 -3.00 4.98
CA GLU A 29 -3.03 -3.47 6.02
C GLU A 29 -2.54 -3.03 7.41
N VAL A 30 -3.44 -2.53 8.24
CA VAL A 30 -3.15 -2.13 9.62
C VAL A 30 -3.41 -3.32 10.55
N VAL A 31 -2.35 -3.86 11.15
CA VAL A 31 -2.45 -5.03 12.03
C VAL A 31 -1.86 -4.66 13.39
N GLY A 32 -2.73 -4.44 14.36
CA GLY A 32 -2.33 -4.00 15.70
C GLY A 32 -1.58 -2.66 15.64
N SER A 33 -0.28 -2.69 15.93
CA SER A 33 0.59 -1.50 15.92
C SER A 33 1.51 -1.39 14.69
N VAL A 34 1.35 -2.28 13.70
CA VAL A 34 2.18 -2.30 12.49
C VAL A 34 1.35 -2.08 11.23
N PHE A 35 2.03 -1.60 10.21
CA PHE A 35 1.53 -1.46 8.85
C PHE A 35 2.21 -2.52 7.98
N VAL A 36 1.42 -3.46 7.47
CA VAL A 36 1.89 -4.57 6.64
C VAL A 36 1.83 -4.13 5.18
N ALA A 37 2.98 -4.13 4.51
CA ALA A 37 3.08 -3.87 3.08
C ALA A 37 2.83 -5.15 2.31
N LEU A 38 1.80 -5.16 1.48
CA LEU A 38 1.39 -6.30 0.66
C LEU A 38 1.59 -5.97 -0.82
N GLY A 39 2.40 -6.77 -1.53
CA GLY A 39 2.66 -6.61 -2.96
C GLY A 39 1.74 -7.48 -3.80
N GLY A 40 1.11 -6.91 -4.82
CA GLY A 40 0.23 -7.62 -5.76
C GLY A 40 -0.96 -6.77 -6.21
N THR A 41 -1.48 -7.05 -7.40
CA THR A 41 -2.60 -6.28 -7.98
C THR A 41 -3.98 -6.67 -7.45
N ARG A 42 -4.06 -7.74 -6.65
CA ARG A 42 -5.28 -8.18 -6.00
C ARG A 42 -5.01 -8.56 -4.55
N TYR A 43 -5.84 -8.04 -3.65
CA TYR A 43 -5.67 -8.24 -2.21
C TYR A 43 -5.67 -9.72 -1.81
N ASP A 44 -6.61 -10.51 -2.37
CA ASP A 44 -6.76 -11.95 -2.13
C ASP A 44 -5.55 -12.80 -2.55
N ARG A 45 -4.59 -12.21 -3.27
CA ARG A 45 -3.37 -12.85 -3.76
C ARG A 45 -2.11 -12.05 -3.42
N ALA A 46 -2.24 -10.94 -2.70
CA ALA A 46 -1.11 -10.09 -2.36
C ALA A 46 -0.25 -10.80 -1.32
N VAL A 47 1.07 -10.63 -1.45
CA VAL A 47 2.04 -11.27 -0.56
C VAL A 47 2.67 -10.21 0.32
N GLU A 48 2.81 -10.50 1.60
CA GLU A 48 3.55 -9.64 2.52
C GLU A 48 5.01 -9.50 2.08
N VAL A 49 5.45 -8.24 1.95
CA VAL A 49 6.82 -7.91 1.53
C VAL A 49 7.60 -7.15 2.59
N ALA A 50 6.93 -6.49 3.54
CA ALA A 50 7.56 -5.83 4.68
C ALA A 50 6.52 -5.46 5.77
N GLN A 51 7.02 -5.17 6.97
CA GLN A 51 6.23 -4.56 8.05
C GLN A 51 6.93 -3.30 8.53
N HIS A 52 6.14 -2.26 8.83
CA HIS A 52 6.66 -0.98 9.29
C HIS A 52 5.83 -0.42 10.45
N LEU A 53 6.47 0.39 11.30
CA LEU A 53 5.80 1.12 12.38
C LEU A 53 5.13 2.41 11.90
N THR A 54 5.33 2.79 10.63
CA THR A 54 4.72 3.98 10.04
C THR A 54 4.07 3.65 8.71
N PHE A 55 2.91 4.24 8.48
CA PHE A 55 2.13 4.05 7.26
C PHE A 55 2.92 4.44 6.00
N HIS A 56 3.60 5.59 6.02
CA HIS A 56 4.38 6.09 4.89
C HIS A 56 5.51 5.12 4.49
N ALA A 57 6.17 4.48 5.46
CA ALA A 57 7.21 3.50 5.17
C ALA A 57 6.64 2.22 4.51
N ALA A 58 5.43 1.80 4.90
CA ALA A 58 4.75 0.67 4.26
C ALA A 58 4.33 0.99 2.82
N VAL A 59 3.77 2.18 2.56
CA VAL A 59 3.46 2.64 1.20
C VAL A 59 4.71 2.68 0.32
N ASP A 60 5.81 3.24 0.83
CA ASP A 60 7.10 3.26 0.16
C ASP A 60 7.60 1.85 -0.20
N ALA A 61 7.44 0.88 0.70
CA ALA A 61 7.83 -0.51 0.48
C ALA A 61 7.01 -1.15 -0.66
N VAL A 62 5.70 -0.90 -0.71
CA VAL A 62 4.84 -1.36 -1.81
C VAL A 62 5.29 -0.76 -3.14
N LEU A 63 5.49 0.56 -3.19
CA LEU A 63 5.90 1.26 -4.42
C LEU A 63 7.26 0.75 -4.94
N ARG A 64 8.24 0.55 -4.05
CA ARG A 64 9.57 0.01 -4.44
C ARG A 64 9.52 -1.41 -4.96
N ARG A 65 8.60 -2.25 -4.47
CA ARG A 65 8.45 -3.64 -4.94
C ARG A 65 7.84 -3.74 -6.34
N SER A 66 7.04 -2.75 -6.72
CA SER A 66 6.35 -2.67 -8.02
C SER A 66 7.15 -2.02 -9.14
N ALA A 67 8.36 -1.52 -8.84
CA ALA A 67 9.31 -0.99 -9.83
C ALA A 67 10.11 -2.13 -10.47
#